data_AF-A0A6P1ZRM7-F1
#
_entry.id   AF-A0A6P1ZRM7-F1
#
_cell.length_a   1.000
_cell.length_b   1.000
_cell.length_c   1.000
_cell.angle_alpha   90.00
_cell.angle_beta   90.00
_cell.angle_gamma   90.00
#
_symmetry.space_group_name_H-M   'P 1'
#
loop_
_entity.id
_entity.type
_entity.pdbx_description
1 polymer ?
#
loop_
_entity_poly.entity_id
_entity_poly.type
_entity_poly.pdbx_seq_one_letter_code
_entity_poly.pdbx_strand_id
1 'polypeptide(L)'
;MWHDRIVQKVGTFYPSSQTCNHCGFINPLVKDLKLREWSCPHCHNYNSRDENAARNILTEGLKIPTAAVGTPDALNACGELIRPGVIQAKIVEAGIA
;
A
#
# COMPACT_ATOMS: atom_id res chain seq x y z
N MET A 1 19.24 -7.28 -2.23
CA MET A 1 18.29 -7.98 -3.12
C MET A 1 16.95 -8.10 -2.41
N TRP A 2 15.92 -7.33 -2.82
CA TRP A 2 14.53 -7.43 -2.32
C TRP A 2 13.74 -8.50 -3.09
N HIS A 3 14.26 -9.73 -3.16
CA HIS A 3 13.64 -10.75 -3.99
C HIS A 3 12.43 -11.33 -3.23
N ASP A 4 11.30 -11.47 -3.93
CA ASP A 4 10.01 -12.02 -3.47
C ASP A 4 9.05 -11.11 -2.67
N ARG A 5 9.12 -9.78 -2.82
CA ARG A 5 8.08 -8.87 -2.27
C ARG A 5 7.21 -8.25 -3.36
N ILE A 6 5.91 -8.23 -3.09
CA ILE A 6 4.90 -7.52 -3.88
C ILE A 6 4.87 -6.06 -3.43
N VAL A 7 4.88 -5.12 -4.38
CA VAL A 7 4.78 -3.69 -4.09
C VAL A 7 3.40 -3.18 -4.46
N GLN A 8 2.71 -2.64 -3.46
CA GLN A 8 1.41 -2.02 -3.63
C GLN A 8 1.55 -0.50 -3.61
N LYS A 9 1.16 0.17 -4.69
CA LYS A 9 1.26 1.63 -4.81
C LYS A 9 0.00 2.31 -4.28
N VAL A 10 0.16 3.16 -3.27
CA VAL A 10 -0.87 4.11 -2.80
C VAL A 10 -0.91 5.35 -3.71
N GLY A 11 -2.06 6.00 -3.82
CA GLY A 11 -2.24 7.18 -4.66
C GLY A 11 -1.23 8.30 -4.35
N THR A 12 -0.63 8.88 -5.38
CA THR A 12 0.45 9.89 -5.29
C THR A 12 0.07 11.11 -4.43
N PHE A 13 -1.19 11.53 -4.46
CA PHE A 13 -1.69 12.71 -3.74
C PHE A 13 -2.42 12.36 -2.43
N TYR A 14 -2.31 11.12 -1.95
CA TYR A 14 -2.88 10.73 -0.67
C TYR A 14 -2.22 11.52 0.47
N PRO A 15 -2.98 12.24 1.33
CA PRO A 15 -2.42 13.15 2.33
C PRO A 15 -1.87 12.43 3.58
N SER A 16 -1.06 11.38 3.40
CA SER A 16 -0.59 10.48 4.47
C SER A 16 0.01 11.19 5.69
N SER A 17 0.81 12.24 5.48
CA SER A 17 1.44 12.99 6.58
C SER A 17 0.49 13.98 7.28
N GLN A 18 -0.55 14.46 6.57
CA GLN A 18 -1.53 15.41 7.09
C GLN A 18 -2.70 14.72 7.81
N THR A 19 -3.05 13.50 7.41
CA THR A 19 -4.14 12.72 8.01
C THR A 19 -3.74 12.19 9.39
N CYS A 20 -4.55 12.40 10.42
CA CYS A 20 -4.37 11.73 11.71
C CYS A 20 -4.71 10.25 11.58
N ASN A 21 -3.78 9.36 11.87
CA ASN A 21 -4.00 7.91 11.79
C ASN A 21 -5.09 7.39 12.75
N HIS A 22 -5.40 8.12 13.82
CA HIS A 22 -6.38 7.71 14.82
C HIS A 22 -7.81 8.04 14.40
N CYS A 23 -8.06 9.24 13.83
CA CYS A 23 -9.43 9.71 13.56
C CYS A 23 -9.69 10.20 12.13
N GLY A 24 -8.68 10.18 11.25
CA GLY A 24 -8.82 10.60 9.85
C GLY A 24 -8.85 12.11 9.61
N PHE A 25 -8.73 12.96 10.64
CA PHE A 25 -8.69 14.42 10.47
C PHE A 25 -7.47 14.83 9.64
N ILE A 26 -7.67 15.64 8.59
CA ILE A 26 -6.59 16.15 7.75
C ILE A 26 -6.16 17.53 8.25
N ASN A 27 -4.93 17.63 8.77
CA ASN A 27 -4.36 18.89 9.22
C ASN A 27 -3.56 19.58 8.08
N PRO A 28 -4.09 20.63 7.45
CA PRO A 28 -3.41 21.31 6.34
C PRO A 28 -2.13 22.03 6.76
N LEU A 29 -1.95 22.34 8.05
CA LEU A 29 -0.73 22.99 8.56
C LEU A 29 0.51 22.10 8.43
N VAL A 30 0.31 20.77 8.36
CA VAL A 30 1.41 19.81 8.17
C VAL A 30 2.02 19.92 6.76
N LYS A 31 1.45 20.72 5.85
CA LYS A 31 2.15 21.10 4.60
C LYS A 31 3.46 21.84 4.85
N ASP A 32 3.58 22.60 5.94
CA ASP A 32 4.88 23.17 6.35
C ASP A 32 5.77 22.04 6.86
N LEU A 33 6.84 21.72 6.14
CA LEU A 33 7.76 20.63 6.45
C LEU A 33 8.45 20.76 7.82
N LYS A 34 8.49 21.97 8.41
CA LYS A 34 9.04 22.21 9.75
C LYS A 34 8.17 21.62 10.87
N LEU A 35 6.88 21.40 10.63
CA LEU A 35 5.96 20.83 11.62
C LEU A 35 6.14 19.31 11.72
N ARG A 36 7.16 18.84 12.46
CA ARG A 36 7.50 17.42 12.54
C ARG A 36 6.59 16.62 13.48
N GLU A 37 6.00 17.29 14.45
CA GLU A 37 5.17 16.68 15.49
C GLU A 37 3.95 17.57 15.73
N TRP A 38 2.78 16.97 15.94
CA TRP A 38 1.55 17.72 16.17
C TRP A 38 0.49 16.89 16.91
N SER A 39 -0.26 17.56 17.78
CA SER A 39 -1.45 16.97 18.40
C SER A 39 -2.66 17.18 17.51
N CYS A 40 -3.44 16.12 17.28
CA CYS A 40 -4.64 16.20 16.46
C CYS A 40 -5.68 17.11 17.12
N PRO A 41 -6.18 18.17 16.46
CA PRO A 41 -7.16 19.07 17.07
C PRO A 41 -8.54 18.42 17.24
N HIS A 42 -8.78 17.26 16.61
CA HIS A 42 -10.05 16.56 16.67
C HIS A 42 -10.07 15.46 17.75
N CYS A 43 -9.02 14.63 17.83
CA CYS A 43 -8.97 13.51 18.78
C CYS A 43 -7.84 13.60 19.81
N HIS A 44 -7.04 14.66 19.77
CA HIS A 44 -5.91 14.91 20.67
C HIS A 44 -4.78 13.87 20.61
N ASN A 45 -4.84 12.88 19.71
CA ASN A 45 -3.73 11.95 19.46
C ASN A 45 -2.48 12.72 19.03
N TYR A 46 -1.34 12.38 19.63
CA TYR A 46 -0.05 12.92 19.24
C TYR A 46 0.49 12.20 18.00
N ASN A 47 0.96 12.96 17.02
CA ASN A 47 1.44 12.43 15.74
C ASN A 47 2.87 12.90 15.48
N SER A 48 3.81 11.96 15.39
CA SER A 48 5.07 12.16 14.67
C SER A 48 4.80 12.02 13.16
N ARG A 49 5.23 13.00 12.36
CA ARG A 49 4.89 13.10 10.93
C ARG A 49 5.20 11.82 10.16
N ASP A 50 6.41 11.29 10.30
CA ASP A 50 6.89 10.16 9.49
C ASP A 50 6.24 8.84 9.94
N GLU A 51 6.12 8.64 11.25
CA GLU A 51 5.48 7.46 11.82
C GLU A 51 3.97 7.42 11.51
N ASN A 52 3.30 8.57 11.62
CA ASN A 52 1.91 8.75 11.21
C ASN A 52 1.72 8.49 9.70
N ALA A 53 2.59 9.05 8.86
CA ALA A 53 2.55 8.83 7.42
C ALA A 53 2.73 7.34 7.06
N ALA A 54 3.66 6.64 7.71
CA ALA A 54 3.90 5.22 7.51
C ALA A 54 2.66 4.38 7.87
N ARG A 55 2.03 4.66 9.02
CA ARG A 55 0.77 4.00 9.42
C ARG A 55 -0.34 4.23 8.41
N ASN A 56 -0.52 5.47 7.96
CA ASN A 56 -1.54 5.79 6.98
C ASN A 56 -1.28 5.13 5.61
N ILE A 57 -0.04 5.12 5.13
CA ILE A 57 0.33 4.43 3.88
C ILE A 57 0.08 2.93 3.99
N LEU A 58 0.41 2.30 5.13
CA LEU A 58 0.10 0.90 5.38
C LEU A 58 -1.41 0.66 5.34
N THR A 59 -2.19 1.46 6.07
CA THR A 59 -3.65 1.34 6.09
C THR A 59 -4.28 1.50 4.71
N GLU A 60 -3.87 2.48 3.91
CA GLU A 60 -4.36 2.61 2.54
C GLU A 60 -3.87 1.49 1.63
N GLY A 61 -2.62 1.05 1.80
CA GLY A 61 -2.05 -0.07 1.04
C GLY A 61 -2.85 -1.36 1.23
N LEU A 62 -3.28 -1.64 2.46
CA LEU A 62 -4.11 -2.80 2.80
C LEU A 62 -5.55 -2.73 2.25
N LYS A 63 -6.05 -1.54 1.94
CA LYS A 63 -7.37 -1.39 1.28
C LYS A 63 -7.33 -1.74 -0.20
N ILE A 64 -6.15 -1.74 -0.80
CA ILE A 64 -6.01 -2.09 -2.21
C ILE A 64 -6.15 -3.60 -2.32
N PRO A 65 -7.14 -4.11 -3.08
CA PRO A 65 -7.31 -5.55 -3.26
C PRO A 65 -6.02 -6.11 -3.84
N THR A 66 -5.38 -7.02 -3.11
CA THR A 66 -4.30 -7.81 -3.69
C THR A 66 -4.93 -8.65 -4.79
N ALA A 67 -4.62 -8.37 -6.06
CA ALA A 67 -4.75 -9.38 -7.09
C ALA A 67 -3.99 -10.60 -6.54
N ALA A 68 -4.70 -11.71 -6.35
CA ALA A 68 -4.25 -12.82 -5.51
C ALA A 68 -2.77 -13.13 -5.74
N VAL A 69 -2.02 -13.41 -4.67
CA VAL A 69 -0.68 -14.01 -4.77
C VAL A 69 -0.77 -15.17 -5.76
N GLY A 70 -0.27 -14.97 -6.99
CA GLY A 70 -0.43 -15.92 -8.10
C GLY A 70 -1.18 -15.42 -9.35
N THR A 71 -1.70 -14.19 -9.40
CA THR A 71 -2.24 -13.64 -10.66
C THR A 71 -1.13 -13.08 -11.57
N PRO A 72 -1.28 -13.20 -12.91
CA PRO A 72 -0.27 -12.82 -13.91
C PRO A 72 0.32 -11.41 -13.84
N ASP A 73 -0.38 -10.48 -13.18
CA ASP A 73 -0.18 -9.03 -13.35
C ASP A 73 0.36 -8.32 -12.10
N ALA A 74 0.74 -9.06 -11.06
CA ALA A 74 1.39 -8.47 -9.90
C ALA A 74 2.79 -7.96 -10.28
N LEU A 75 3.04 -6.66 -10.09
CA LEU A 75 4.34 -6.03 -10.29
C LEU A 75 5.21 -6.24 -9.04
N ASN A 76 6.45 -6.65 -9.25
CA ASN A 76 7.44 -6.68 -8.17
C ASN A 76 7.96 -5.27 -7.85
N ALA A 77 8.84 -5.19 -6.86
CA ALA A 77 9.43 -3.92 -6.45
C ALA A 77 10.22 -3.17 -7.54
N CYS A 78 10.71 -3.86 -8.57
CA CYS A 78 11.38 -3.24 -9.71
C CYS A 78 10.46 -2.93 -10.90
N GLY A 79 9.14 -3.15 -10.77
CA GLY A 79 8.18 -2.86 -11.82
C GLY A 79 8.15 -3.88 -12.95
N GLU A 80 8.69 -5.07 -12.71
CA GLU A 80 8.63 -6.20 -13.63
C GLU A 80 7.44 -7.11 -13.28
N LEU A 81 6.83 -7.72 -14.30
CA LEU A 81 5.80 -8.75 -14.13
C LEU A 81 6.42 -10.00 -13.51
N ILE A 82 5.76 -10.57 -12.51
CA ILE A 82 6.30 -11.71 -11.72
C ILE A 82 6.34 -13.04 -12.53
N ARG A 83 5.99 -13.09 -13.81
CA ARG A 83 5.97 -14.34 -14.59
C ARG A 83 7.31 -14.68 -15.27
N PRO A 84 8.06 -15.70 -14.82
CA PRO A 84 8.94 -16.44 -15.72
C PRO A 84 8.08 -17.18 -16.77
N GLY A 85 8.61 -17.28 -17.99
CA GLY A 85 7.90 -17.68 -19.21
C GLY A 85 6.98 -18.91 -19.10
N VAL A 86 5.90 -18.84 -19.88
CA VAL A 86 4.81 -19.81 -20.05
C VAL A 86 5.28 -21.27 -20.08
N ILE A 87 4.80 -22.08 -19.11
CA ILE A 87 4.52 -23.50 -19.35
C ILE A 87 3.01 -23.65 -19.30
N GLN A 88 2.39 -23.73 -20.48
CA GLN A 88 0.97 -23.98 -20.62
C GLN A 88 0.73 -25.46 -20.27
N ALA A 89 0.28 -25.74 -19.06
CA ALA A 89 -0.25 -27.06 -18.73
C ALA A 89 -1.58 -27.24 -19.48
N LYS A 90 -1.59 -28.12 -20.48
CA LYS A 90 -2.81 -28.59 -21.13
C LYS A 90 -3.67 -29.30 -20.09
N ILE A 91 -4.85 -28.76 -19.78
CA ILE A 91 -5.91 -29.55 -19.16
C ILE A 91 -6.40 -30.51 -20.24
N VAL A 92 -6.23 -31.81 -20.03
CA VAL A 92 -6.88 -32.85 -20.83
C VAL A 92 -8.08 -33.30 -20.02
N GLU A 93 -9.28 -33.03 -20.53
CA GLU A 93 -10.53 -33.51 -19.96
C GLU A 93 -10.53 -35.04 -19.97
N ALA A 94 -10.35 -35.66 -18.80
CA ALA A 94 -10.67 -37.07 -18.62
C ALA A 94 -12.14 -37.15 -18.18
N GLY A 95 -13.03 -37.19 -19.18
CA GLY A 95 -14.36 -37.74 -18.97
C GLY A 95 -14.22 -39.19 -18.53
N ILE A 96 -14.89 -39.54 -17.44
CA ILE A 96 -15.10 -40.94 -17.05
C ILE A 96 -16.58 -41.10 -16.69
N ALA A 97 -17.23 -41.85 -17.59
CA ALA A 97 -18.40 -42.73 -17.48
C ALA A 97 -19.63 -42.26 -16.67
#